data_AF-A0A8S3ID13-F1
#
_entry.id   AF-A0A8S3ID13-F1
#
_cell.length_a   1.000
_cell.length_b   1.000
_cell.length_c   1.000
_cell.angle_alpha   90.00
_cell.angle_beta   90.00
_cell.angle_gamma   90.00
#
_symmetry.space_group_name_H-M   'P 1'
#
loop_
_entity.id
_entity.type
_entity.pdbx_description
1 polymer ?
#
loop_
_entity_poly.entity_id
_entity_poly.type
_entity_poly.pdbx_seq_one_letter_code
_entity_poly.pdbx_strand_id
1 'polypeptide(L)'
;IPLRGCSVDIHPNARWKQNGLTVSGGNGQGNGINQLSNPCGLYVDDDQTVYVADQSNHRIVEWKSGATSVQVVAGGNGLGSGDHQLSNPRDVIVDK
;
A
#
# COMPACT_ATOMS: atom_id res chain seq x y z
N ILE A 1 10.00 -32.62 23.10
CA ILE A 1 9.86 -31.85 21.83
C ILE A 1 9.32 -30.48 22.21
N PRO A 2 10.13 -29.41 22.33
CA PRO A 2 9.58 -28.11 22.69
C PRO A 2 9.08 -27.39 21.44
N LEU A 3 7.84 -26.92 21.50
CA LEU A 3 7.21 -26.09 20.50
C LEU A 3 7.90 -24.72 20.51
N ARG A 4 8.60 -24.37 19.41
CA ARG A 4 9.05 -23.00 19.18
C ARG A 4 7.82 -22.19 18.81
N GLY A 5 7.26 -21.46 19.78
CA GLY A 5 6.38 -20.35 19.46
C GLY A 5 7.18 -19.29 18.72
N CYS A 6 6.71 -18.85 17.54
CA CYS A 6 7.23 -17.65 16.91
C CYS A 6 6.89 -16.45 17.79
N SER A 7 7.83 -16.00 18.63
CA SER A 7 7.79 -14.65 19.17
C SER A 7 8.28 -13.68 18.11
N VAL A 8 7.53 -12.61 17.88
CA VAL A 8 8.06 -11.44 17.17
C VAL A 8 8.94 -10.70 18.17
N ASP A 9 10.26 -10.85 18.05
CA ASP A 9 11.21 -10.17 18.91
C ASP A 9 11.33 -8.69 18.48
N ILE A 10 10.45 -7.84 19.02
CA ILE A 10 10.65 -6.39 18.91
C ILE A 10 11.72 -6.01 19.92
N HIS A 11 12.94 -5.77 19.41
CA HIS A 11 14.07 -5.40 20.25
C HIS A 11 13.70 -4.18 21.11
N PRO A 12 14.02 -4.14 22.42
CA PRO A 12 13.63 -3.03 23.31
C PRO A 12 14.20 -1.66 22.87
N ASN A 13 15.18 -1.68 21.97
CA ASN A 13 15.78 -0.49 21.35
C ASN A 13 15.42 -0.33 19.87
N ALA A 14 14.38 -1.03 19.37
CA ALA A 14 13.86 -0.84 18.04
C ALA A 14 13.40 0.63 17.92
N ARG A 15 14.19 1.41 17.17
CA ARG A 15 13.90 2.80 16.87
C ARG A 15 13.56 2.89 15.39
N TRP A 16 12.37 3.38 15.08
CA TRP A 16 12.03 3.81 13.74
C TRP A 16 12.98 4.93 13.32
N LYS A 17 13.45 4.94 12.07
CA LYS A 17 14.20 6.09 11.55
C LYS A 17 13.32 7.33 11.70
N GLN A 18 13.73 8.27 12.55
CA GLN A 18 12.97 9.50 12.82
C GLN A 18 12.83 10.39 11.57
N ASN A 19 13.73 10.21 10.59
CA ASN A 19 13.62 10.82 9.28
C ASN A 19 12.86 9.86 8.36
N GLY A 20 11.54 9.77 8.55
CA GLY A 20 10.68 9.03 7.65
C GLY A 20 10.77 9.59 6.24
N LEU A 21 10.93 8.72 5.25
CA LEU A 21 10.83 9.09 3.85
C LEU A 21 9.38 8.86 3.41
N THR A 22 8.72 9.89 2.88
CA THR A 22 7.43 9.71 2.22
C THR A 22 7.67 8.96 0.92
N VAL A 23 7.34 7.67 0.92
CA VAL A 23 7.45 6.78 -0.25
C VAL A 23 6.19 6.82 -1.12
N SER A 24 5.06 7.25 -0.54
CA SER A 24 3.74 7.23 -1.17
C SER A 24 2.88 8.39 -0.67
N GLY A 25 2.17 9.06 -1.58
CA GLY A 25 1.30 10.20 -1.23
C GLY A 25 2.08 11.46 -0.86
N GLY A 26 1.53 12.26 0.07
CA GLY A 26 2.18 13.46 0.62
C GLY A 26 1.98 14.77 -0.18
N ASN A 27 1.25 14.73 -1.29
CA ASN A 27 1.01 15.91 -2.15
C ASN A 27 -0.47 16.33 -2.15
N GLY A 28 -1.12 16.19 -1.00
CA GLY A 28 -2.56 16.43 -0.83
C GLY A 28 -3.43 15.31 -1.39
N GLN A 29 -4.75 15.49 -1.23
CA GLN A 29 -5.75 14.57 -1.75
C GLN A 29 -5.88 14.72 -3.26
N GLY A 30 -5.94 13.60 -3.99
CA GLY A 30 -6.13 13.61 -5.45
C GLY A 30 -5.84 12.25 -6.08
N ASN A 31 -5.85 12.20 -7.41
CA ASN A 31 -5.64 10.99 -8.21
C ASN A 31 -4.32 11.00 -9.00
N GLY A 32 -3.47 12.02 -8.82
CA GLY A 32 -2.16 12.11 -9.43
C GLY A 32 -1.20 10.98 -9.02
N ILE A 33 -0.03 10.94 -9.67
CA ILE A 33 0.99 9.89 -9.50
C ILE A 33 1.61 9.83 -8.08
N ASN A 34 1.39 10.86 -7.28
CA ASN A 34 1.94 11.05 -5.94
C ASN A 34 0.85 11.51 -4.95
N GLN A 35 -0.42 11.25 -5.28
CA GLN A 35 -1.58 11.61 -4.48
C GLN A 35 -2.44 10.36 -4.21
N LEU A 36 -3.15 10.40 -3.09
CA LEU A 36 -4.09 9.38 -2.65
C LEU A 36 -5.40 10.07 -2.24
N SER A 37 -6.50 9.33 -2.19
CA SER A 37 -7.82 9.82 -1.80
C SER A 37 -8.50 8.81 -0.89
N ASN A 38 -8.51 9.12 0.41
CA ASN A 38 -9.04 8.28 1.49
C ASN A 38 -8.54 6.82 1.45
N PRO A 39 -7.21 6.57 1.41
CA PRO A 39 -6.70 5.20 1.37
C PRO A 39 -7.11 4.42 2.62
N CYS A 40 -7.51 3.16 2.46
CA CYS A 40 -8.10 2.35 3.54
C CYS A 40 -7.28 1.13 3.95
N GLY A 41 -6.38 0.66 3.09
CA GLY A 41 -5.58 -0.55 3.33
C GLY A 41 -4.20 -0.43 2.72
N LEU A 42 -3.23 -1.08 3.35
CA LEU A 42 -1.88 -1.20 2.83
C LEU A 42 -1.33 -2.62 3.03
N TYR A 43 -0.49 -3.06 2.10
CA TYR A 43 0.29 -4.29 2.21
C TYR A 43 1.73 -4.00 1.79
N VAL A 44 2.69 -4.63 2.45
CA VAL A 44 4.12 -4.51 2.10
C VAL A 44 4.66 -5.92 1.91
N ASP A 45 5.23 -6.19 0.73
CA ASP A 45 5.86 -7.47 0.45
C ASP A 45 7.34 -7.53 0.87
N ASP A 46 7.95 -8.73 0.77
CA ASP A 46 9.37 -8.93 1.10
C ASP A 46 10.35 -8.11 0.23
N ASP A 47 9.92 -7.66 -0.94
CA ASP A 47 10.70 -6.79 -1.85
C ASP A 47 10.56 -5.30 -1.49
N GLN A 48 9.89 -5.00 -0.37
CA GLN A 48 9.57 -3.63 0.10
C GLN A 48 8.70 -2.86 -0.89
N THR A 49 7.87 -3.57 -1.65
CA THR A 49 6.82 -2.98 -2.48
C THR A 49 5.60 -2.70 -1.62
N VAL A 50 5.12 -1.46 -1.65
CA VAL A 50 3.93 -1.01 -0.93
C VAL A 50 2.73 -1.02 -1.87
N TYR A 51 1.71 -1.78 -1.51
CA TYR A 51 0.41 -1.77 -2.17
C TYR A 51 -0.56 -0.96 -1.32
N VAL A 52 -1.37 -0.10 -1.95
CA VAL A 52 -2.35 0.72 -1.25
C VAL A 52 -3.71 0.60 -1.92
N ALA A 53 -4.74 0.35 -1.10
CA ALA A 53 -6.13 0.46 -1.51
C ALA A 53 -6.57 1.94 -1.44
N ASP A 54 -6.50 2.62 -2.59
CA ASP A 54 -6.80 4.04 -2.75
C ASP A 54 -8.31 4.23 -2.98
N GLN A 55 -9.06 4.12 -1.89
CA GLN A 55 -10.51 3.86 -1.87
C GLN A 55 -11.32 4.82 -2.75
N SER A 56 -11.20 6.14 -2.52
CA SER A 56 -12.01 7.13 -3.24
C SER A 56 -11.53 7.36 -4.67
N ASN A 57 -10.36 6.85 -5.04
CA ASN A 57 -9.89 6.81 -6.42
C ASN A 57 -10.21 5.49 -7.13
N HIS A 58 -10.87 4.54 -6.43
CA HIS A 58 -11.32 3.28 -7.03
C HIS A 58 -10.18 2.48 -7.68
N ARG A 59 -9.01 2.44 -7.02
CA ARG A 59 -7.81 1.79 -7.56
C ARG A 59 -6.96 1.12 -6.48
N ILE A 60 -6.20 0.10 -6.87
CA ILE A 60 -5.06 -0.40 -6.11
C ILE A 60 -3.79 0.11 -6.78
N VAL A 61 -2.91 0.70 -5.99
CA VAL A 61 -1.63 1.22 -6.46
C VAL A 61 -0.46 0.47 -5.87
N GLU A 62 0.59 0.32 -6.66
CA GLU A 62 1.87 -0.29 -6.29
C GLU A 62 2.98 0.78 -6.28
N TRP A 63 3.77 0.78 -5.20
CA TRP A 63 4.96 1.60 -5.01
C TRP A 63 6.15 0.71 -4.69
N LYS A 64 7.07 0.56 -5.65
CA LYS A 64 8.33 -0.16 -5.43
C LYS A 64 9.29 0.71 -4.63
N SER A 65 10.11 0.07 -3.79
CA SER A 65 11.16 0.76 -3.05
C SER A 65 12.08 1.53 -4.00
N GLY A 66 12.26 2.84 -3.75
CA GLY A 66 13.06 3.73 -4.58
C GLY A 66 12.40 4.20 -5.90
N ALA A 67 11.15 3.81 -6.18
CA ALA A 67 10.44 4.29 -7.36
C ALA A 67 10.05 5.77 -7.24
N THR A 68 10.13 6.49 -8.35
CA THR A 68 9.71 7.91 -8.46
C THR A 68 8.27 8.06 -8.96
N SER A 69 7.64 6.96 -9.39
CA SER A 69 6.28 6.92 -9.89
C SER A 69 5.51 5.71 -9.33
N VAL A 70 4.20 5.87 -9.26
CA VAL A 70 3.25 4.84 -8.85
C VAL A 70 2.74 4.06 -10.07
N GLN A 71 2.41 2.78 -9.89
CA GLN A 71 1.70 1.98 -10.89
C GLN A 71 0.29 1.63 -10.41
N VAL A 72 -0.70 1.74 -11.28
CA VAL A 72 -2.05 1.22 -10.99
C VAL A 72 -2.09 -0.24 -11.39
N VAL A 73 -2.27 -1.14 -10.42
CA VAL A 73 -2.27 -2.60 -10.65
C VAL A 73 -3.67 -3.19 -10.74
N ALA A 74 -4.69 -2.47 -10.26
CA ALA A 74 -6.09 -2.81 -10.45
C ALA A 74 -6.99 -1.56 -10.34
N GLY A 75 -8.10 -1.53 -11.07
CA GLY A 75 -9.02 -0.40 -11.07
C GLY A 75 -8.47 0.85 -11.77
N GLY A 76 -8.85 2.03 -11.29
CA GLY A 76 -8.42 3.32 -11.85
C GLY A 76 -9.23 3.83 -13.05
N ASN A 77 -10.21 3.05 -13.52
CA ASN A 77 -11.10 3.39 -14.63
C ASN A 77 -12.49 3.82 -14.15
N GLY A 78 -12.53 4.52 -13.01
CA GLY A 78 -13.76 4.92 -12.32
C GLY A 78 -14.40 3.80 -11.48
N LEU A 79 -15.42 4.19 -10.73
CA LEU A 79 -16.24 3.27 -9.95
C LEU A 79 -17.06 2.37 -10.88
N GLY A 80 -17.07 1.06 -10.60
CA GLY A 80 -17.97 0.14 -11.26
C GLY A 80 -17.62 -1.32 -11.02
N SER A 81 -18.27 -2.19 -11.81
CA SER A 81 -18.13 -3.65 -11.77
C SER A 81 -17.63 -4.23 -13.09
N GLY A 82 -17.13 -3.39 -14.01
CA GLY A 82 -16.47 -3.88 -15.23
C GLY A 82 -15.09 -4.46 -14.91
N ASP A 83 -14.54 -5.24 -15.84
CA ASP A 83 -13.32 -6.04 -15.65
C ASP A 83 -12.09 -5.23 -15.19
N HIS A 84 -12.07 -3.92 -15.46
CA HIS A 84 -10.96 -3.01 -15.14
C HIS A 84 -11.36 -1.92 -14.13
N GLN A 85 -12.49 -2.10 -13.44
CA GLN A 85 -13.04 -1.15 -12.47
C GLN A 85 -13.04 -1.76 -11.06
N LEU A 86 -12.95 -0.89 -10.06
CA LEU A 86 -13.14 -1.27 -8.66
C LEU A 86 -14.17 -0.33 -8.02
N SER A 87 -14.79 -0.78 -6.93
CA SER A 87 -15.71 0.05 -6.15
C SER A 87 -15.25 0.07 -4.71
N ASN A 88 -14.74 1.23 -4.27
CA ASN A 88 -14.30 1.51 -2.91
C ASN A 88 -13.43 0.39 -2.30
N PRO A 89 -12.29 0.02 -2.95
CA PRO A 89 -11.42 -1.02 -2.41
C PRO A 89 -10.98 -0.61 -1.01
N ARG A 90 -11.10 -1.52 -0.05
CA ARG A 90 -10.78 -1.25 1.36
C ARG A 90 -9.48 -1.88 1.83
N ASP A 91 -9.10 -2.98 1.21
CA ASP A 91 -7.97 -3.76 1.63
C ASP A 91 -7.28 -4.40 0.42
N VAL A 92 -6.03 -4.82 0.61
CA VAL A 92 -5.24 -5.53 -0.38
C VAL A 92 -4.47 -6.64 0.32
N ILE A 93 -4.58 -7.85 -0.22
CA ILE A 93 -3.74 -8.99 0.13
C ILE A 93 -3.04 -9.45 -1.14
N VAL A 94 -1.78 -9.83 -1.02
CA VAL A 94 -0.99 -10.39 -2.13
C VAL A 94 -0.63 -11.81 -1.74
N ASP A 95 -1.06 -12.77 -2.55
CA ASP A 95 -0.65 -14.17 -2.42
C ASP A 95 0.67 -14.39 -3.16
N LYS A 96 1.55 -15.25 -2.61
CA LYS A 96 2.88 -15.53 -3.15
C LYS A 96 3.07 -17.02 -3.45
#